data_AF-A0A9P6UI29-F1
#
_entry.id   AF-A0A9P6UI29-F1
#
_cell.length_a   1.000
_cell.length_b   1.000
_cell.length_c   1.000
_cell.angle_alpha   90.00
_cell.angle_beta   90.00
_cell.angle_gamma   90.00
#
_symmetry.space_group_name_H-M   'P 1'
#
loop_
_entity.id
_entity.type
_entity.pdbx_description
1 polymer ?
#
loop_
_entity_poly.entity_id
_entity_poly.type
_entity_poly.pdbx_seq_one_letter_code
_entity_poly.pdbx_strand_id
1 'polypeptide(L)'
;MSQESSQRRQVVLETQAQVRELMRELTRFLSKHCPPVQPRNDDPTTFQLKDVLEDIMNLSVSQPSDPYVVLVPGEYYPPHIEQLINAGIAVRHPRDSQKLRLVDFYS
;
A
#
# COMPACT_ATOMS: atom_id res chain seq x y z
N MET A 1 -31.24 -19.36 -13.13
CA MET A 1 -30.66 -18.00 -13.23
C MET A 1 -30.77 -17.18 -11.94
N SER A 2 -31.91 -17.15 -11.22
CA SER A 2 -32.09 -16.29 -10.03
C SER A 2 -31.33 -16.69 -8.76
N GLN A 3 -31.00 -17.99 -8.57
CA GLN A 3 -30.22 -18.45 -7.41
C GLN A 3 -28.74 -18.12 -7.57
N GLU A 4 -28.18 -18.30 -8.77
CA GLU A 4 -26.76 -18.07 -9.04
C GLU A 4 -26.37 -16.58 -8.93
N SER A 5 -27.25 -15.66 -9.36
CA SER A 5 -27.07 -14.22 -9.18
C SER A 5 -27.12 -13.79 -7.71
N SER A 6 -27.97 -14.44 -6.91
CA SER A 6 -28.09 -14.19 -5.47
C SER A 6 -26.85 -14.68 -4.72
N GLN A 7 -26.35 -15.86 -5.08
CA GLN A 7 -25.15 -16.45 -4.51
C GLN A 7 -23.89 -15.60 -4.80
N ARG A 8 -23.69 -15.17 -6.06
CA ARG A 8 -22.54 -14.32 -6.44
C ARG A 8 -22.54 -13.00 -5.69
N ARG A 9 -23.72 -12.38 -5.51
CA ARG A 9 -23.86 -11.13 -4.76
C ARG A 9 -23.50 -11.31 -3.29
N GLN A 10 -23.91 -12.42 -2.67
CA GLN A 10 -23.58 -12.73 -1.28
C GLN A 10 -22.07 -12.86 -1.07
N VAL A 11 -21.38 -13.62 -1.94
CA VAL A 11 -19.92 -13.79 -1.87
C VAL A 11 -19.20 -12.45 -1.99
N VAL A 12 -19.59 -11.60 -2.95
CA VAL A 12 -18.97 -10.28 -3.12
C VAL A 12 -19.11 -9.43 -1.85
N LEU A 13 -20.28 -9.43 -1.19
CA LEU A 13 -20.51 -8.67 0.03
C LEU A 13 -19.65 -9.18 1.20
N GLU A 14 -19.51 -10.50 1.34
CA GLU A 14 -18.67 -11.13 2.37
C GLU A 14 -17.19 -10.81 2.14
N THR A 15 -16.70 -10.97 0.92
CA THR A 15 -15.31 -10.63 0.56
C THR A 15 -15.03 -9.14 0.81
N GLN A 16 -15.94 -8.25 0.44
CA GLN A 16 -15.78 -6.82 0.71
C GLN A 16 -15.74 -6.51 2.21
N ALA A 17 -16.52 -7.22 3.03
CA ALA A 17 -16.48 -7.05 4.48
C ALA A 17 -15.14 -7.50 5.07
N GLN A 18 -14.63 -8.65 4.62
CA GLN A 18 -13.32 -9.16 5.03
C GLN A 18 -12.18 -8.21 4.63
N VAL A 19 -12.19 -7.70 3.39
CA VAL A 19 -11.18 -6.73 2.93
C VAL A 19 -11.21 -5.47 3.76
N ARG A 20 -12.40 -4.91 4.06
CA ARG A 20 -12.52 -3.72 4.92
C ARG A 20 -11.96 -3.95 6.32
N GLU A 21 -12.25 -5.11 6.90
CA GLU A 21 -11.76 -5.46 8.23
C GLU A 21 -10.23 -5.59 8.25
N LEU A 22 -9.67 -6.29 7.26
CA LEU A 22 -8.23 -6.45 7.11
C LEU A 22 -7.52 -5.10 6.97
N MET A 23 -8.05 -4.21 6.12
CA MET A 23 -7.51 -2.86 5.94
C MET A 23 -7.57 -2.04 7.23
N ARG A 24 -8.64 -2.18 8.02
CA ARG A 24 -8.76 -1.52 9.31
C ARG A 24 -7.71 -2.01 10.30
N GLU A 25 -7.51 -3.32 10.41
CA GLU A 25 -6.50 -3.89 11.30
C GLU A 25 -5.07 -3.54 10.85
N LEU A 26 -4.80 -3.53 9.54
CA LEU A 26 -3.52 -3.07 9.01
C LEU A 26 -3.23 -1.61 9.38
N THR A 27 -4.20 -0.71 9.19
CA THR A 27 -4.05 0.71 9.57
C THR A 27 -3.84 0.87 11.08
N ARG A 28 -4.56 0.09 11.89
CA ARG A 28 -4.38 0.08 13.36
C ARG A 28 -2.98 -0.41 13.74
N PHE A 29 -2.51 -1.49 13.13
CA PHE A 29 -1.18 -2.04 13.35
C PHE A 29 -0.10 -1.01 13.02
N LEU A 30 -0.15 -0.41 11.82
CA LEU A 30 0.83 0.59 11.38
C LEU A 30 0.80 1.84 12.26
N SER A 31 -0.38 2.33 12.64
CA SER A 31 -0.49 3.50 13.52
C SER A 31 0.10 3.24 14.92
N LYS A 32 0.04 2.00 15.40
CA LYS A 32 0.57 1.59 16.70
C LYS A 32 2.08 1.31 16.68
N HIS A 33 2.56 0.69 15.61
CA HIS A 33 3.92 0.14 15.54
C HIS A 33 4.87 0.92 14.63
N CYS A 34 4.36 1.81 13.79
CA CYS A 34 5.10 2.66 12.86
C CYS A 34 4.63 4.12 13.00
N PRO A 35 5.01 4.79 14.11
CA PRO A 35 4.59 6.16 14.35
C PRO A 35 5.14 7.12 13.28
N PRO A 36 4.51 8.30 13.10
CA PRO A 36 5.05 9.32 12.21
C PRO A 36 6.49 9.69 12.60
N VAL A 37 7.35 9.83 11.60
CA VAL A 37 8.76 10.21 11.80
C VAL A 37 9.00 11.62 11.29
N GLN A 38 9.81 12.38 12.02
CA GLN A 38 10.32 13.69 11.65
C GLN A 38 11.85 13.58 11.52
N PRO A 39 12.39 13.50 10.29
CA PRO A 39 13.82 13.25 10.09
C PRO A 39 14.72 14.40 10.55
N ARG A 40 14.17 15.61 10.59
CA ARG A 40 14.87 16.84 10.97
C ARG A 40 14.01 17.58 12.01
N ASN A 41 14.63 18.04 13.10
CA ASN A 41 13.90 18.70 14.19
C ASN A 41 13.41 20.12 13.83
N ASP A 42 14.00 20.73 12.81
CA ASP A 42 13.68 22.07 12.30
C ASP A 42 12.68 22.06 11.14
N ASP A 43 12.28 20.87 10.67
CA ASP A 43 11.31 20.68 9.60
C ASP A 43 10.01 20.09 10.17
N PRO A 44 8.85 20.78 10.04
CA PRO A 44 7.58 20.26 10.54
C PRO A 44 7.07 19.04 9.75
N THR A 45 7.73 18.66 8.65
CA THR A 45 7.32 17.56 7.78
C THR A 45 7.39 16.22 8.52
N THR A 46 6.25 15.54 8.57
CA THR A 46 6.12 14.18 9.10
C THR A 46 5.92 13.19 7.96
N PHE A 47 6.51 12.01 8.10
CA PHE A 47 6.30 10.91 7.16
C PHE A 47 5.72 9.71 7.90
N GLN A 48 4.80 8.98 7.29
CA GLN A 48 4.29 7.73 7.83
C GLN A 48 4.49 6.59 6.83
N LEU A 49 4.80 5.40 7.35
CA LEU A 49 4.95 4.21 6.51
C LEU A 49 3.66 3.86 5.77
N LYS A 50 2.51 4.12 6.41
CA LYS A 50 1.19 3.83 5.82
C LYS A 50 0.92 4.65 4.55
N ASP A 51 1.49 5.85 4.43
CA ASP A 51 1.18 6.76 3.32
C ASP A 51 1.74 6.18 2.00
N VAL A 52 3.02 5.77 1.99
CA VAL A 52 3.60 5.09 0.81
C VAL A 52 2.94 3.74 0.54
N LEU A 53 2.58 2.99 1.58
CA LEU A 53 1.93 1.69 1.42
C LEU A 53 0.54 1.87 0.77
N GLU A 54 -0.22 2.87 1.20
CA GLU A 54 -1.51 3.21 0.63
C GLU A 54 -1.40 3.59 -0.85
N ASP A 55 -0.42 4.40 -1.23
CA ASP A 55 -0.20 4.79 -2.63
C ASP A 55 0.07 3.58 -3.54
N ILE A 56 0.98 2.69 -3.16
CA ILE A 56 1.31 1.50 -3.97
C ILE A 56 0.15 0.49 -4.00
N MET A 57 -0.66 0.39 -2.94
CA MET A 57 -1.86 -0.45 -2.92
C MET A 57 -2.97 0.14 -3.79
N ASN A 58 -3.16 1.45 -3.75
CA ASN A 58 -4.17 2.13 -4.58
C ASN A 58 -3.82 2.03 -6.07
N LEU A 59 -2.53 2.16 -6.43
CA LEU A 59 -2.09 1.99 -7.82
C LEU A 59 -2.23 0.55 -8.32
N SER A 60 -1.98 -0.45 -7.48
CA SER A 60 -2.15 -1.86 -7.90
C SER A 60 -3.59 -2.19 -8.30
N VAL A 61 -4.56 -1.51 -7.70
CA VAL A 61 -5.99 -1.66 -8.03
C VAL A 61 -6.44 -0.73 -9.15
N SER A 62 -6.04 0.54 -9.11
CA SER A 62 -6.52 1.56 -10.05
C SER A 62 -5.79 1.54 -11.40
N GLN A 63 -4.53 1.10 -11.44
CA GLN A 63 -3.67 1.09 -12.63
C GLN A 63 -2.91 -0.24 -12.77
N PRO A 64 -3.62 -1.39 -12.88
CA PRO A 64 -3.01 -2.72 -12.78
C PRO A 64 -1.96 -3.03 -13.87
N SER A 65 -2.01 -2.35 -15.02
CA SER A 65 -1.05 -2.54 -16.12
C SER A 65 0.29 -1.82 -15.89
N ASP A 66 0.32 -0.77 -15.08
CA ASP A 66 1.53 0.01 -14.78
C ASP A 66 1.46 0.61 -13.35
N PRO A 67 1.45 -0.22 -12.29
CA PRO A 67 1.12 0.22 -10.93
C PRO A 67 2.33 0.82 -10.18
N TYR A 68 3.08 1.71 -10.83
CA TYR A 68 4.30 2.30 -10.26
C TYR A 68 4.07 3.71 -9.72
N VAL A 69 4.30 3.90 -8.42
CA VAL A 69 4.47 5.23 -7.81
C VAL A 69 5.80 5.81 -8.25
N VAL A 70 5.82 7.10 -8.60
CA VAL A 70 7.05 7.86 -8.83
C VAL A 70 7.50 8.47 -7.50
N LEU A 71 8.71 8.14 -7.06
CA LEU A 71 9.31 8.60 -5.81
C LEU A 71 9.86 10.03 -6.00
N VAL A 72 9.03 11.02 -5.76
CA VAL A 72 9.43 12.43 -5.85
C VAL A 72 10.28 12.81 -4.63
N PRO A 73 11.43 13.49 -4.81
CA PRO A 73 12.26 13.95 -3.69
C PRO A 73 11.48 14.85 -2.73
N GLY A 74 11.48 14.48 -1.45
CA GLY A 74 10.80 15.24 -0.39
C GLY A 74 9.38 14.77 -0.09
N GLU A 75 8.74 13.96 -0.94
CA GLU A 75 7.39 13.41 -0.67
C GLU A 75 7.44 12.16 0.20
N TYR A 76 8.49 11.35 0.04
CA TYR A 76 8.64 10.08 0.76
C TYR A 76 9.91 10.05 1.60
N TYR A 77 9.81 9.40 2.76
CA TYR A 77 10.97 9.13 3.60
C TYR A 77 11.71 7.87 3.11
N PRO A 78 12.98 7.97 2.66
CA PRO A 78 13.68 6.84 2.05
C PRO A 78 13.73 5.57 2.92
N PRO A 79 13.90 5.65 4.25
CA PRO A 79 13.84 4.46 5.10
C PRO A 79 12.49 3.71 5.07
N HIS A 80 11.36 4.38 4.85
CA HIS A 80 10.08 3.68 4.66
C HIS A 80 10.06 2.88 3.35
N ILE A 81 10.64 3.44 2.28
CA ILE A 81 10.79 2.74 0.99
C ILE A 81 11.62 1.47 1.18
N GLU A 82 12.79 1.61 1.81
CA GLU A 82 13.70 0.49 2.07
C GLU A 82 13.08 -0.54 3.01
N GLN A 83 12.30 -0.12 4.02
CA GLN A 83 11.60 -1.03 4.91
C GLN A 83 10.60 -1.91 4.15
N LEU A 84 9.82 -1.33 3.22
CA LEU A 84 8.87 -2.09 2.39
C LEU A 84 9.58 -3.06 1.43
N ILE A 85 10.71 -2.64 0.84
CA ILE A 85 11.52 -3.49 -0.04
C ILE A 85 12.14 -4.65 0.74
N ASN A 86 12.77 -4.37 1.88
CA ASN A 86 13.42 -5.39 2.72
C ASN A 86 12.41 -6.37 3.33
N ALA A 87 11.17 -5.93 3.58
CA ALA A 87 10.09 -6.79 4.01
C ALA A 87 9.48 -7.65 2.87
N GLY A 88 9.92 -7.47 1.63
CA GLY A 88 9.38 -8.17 0.47
C GLY A 88 7.96 -7.72 0.07
N ILE A 89 7.56 -6.51 0.47
CA ILE A 89 6.22 -5.95 0.20
C ILE A 89 6.22 -5.11 -1.08
N ALA A 90 7.32 -4.43 -1.36
CA ALA A 90 7.46 -3.55 -2.53
C ALA A 90 8.71 -3.89 -3.35
N VAL A 91 8.69 -3.54 -4.63
CA VAL A 91 9.82 -3.73 -5.54
C VAL A 91 10.00 -2.50 -6.43
N ARG A 92 11.26 -2.13 -6.69
CA ARG A 92 11.59 -1.03 -7.62
C ARG A 92 11.42 -1.47 -9.07
N HIS A 93 11.17 -0.51 -9.96
CA HIS A 93 11.16 -0.79 -11.40
C HIS A 93 12.57 -1.21 -11.87
N PRO A 94 12.69 -2.24 -12.73
CA PRO A 94 13.99 -2.82 -13.10
C PRO A 94 14.91 -1.86 -13.87
N ARG A 95 14.35 -0.82 -14.49
CA ARG A 95 15.10 0.17 -15.27
C ARG A 95 15.02 1.60 -14.71
N ASP A 96 14.24 1.80 -13.65
CA ASP A 96 14.00 3.12 -13.07
C ASP A 96 13.92 3.01 -11.56
N SER A 97 15.00 3.40 -10.87
CA SER A 97 15.08 3.29 -9.42
C SER A 97 14.15 4.26 -8.69
N GLN A 98 13.59 5.26 -9.38
CA GLN A 98 12.62 6.21 -8.83
C GLN A 98 11.17 5.70 -8.92
N LYS A 99 10.95 4.49 -9.42
CA LYS A 99 9.63 3.89 -9.49
C LYS A 99 9.50 2.72 -8.54
N LEU A 100 8.41 2.66 -7.78
CA LEU A 100 8.11 1.63 -6.79
C LEU A 100 6.71 1.06 -7.01
N ARG A 101 6.55 -0.26 -6.89
CA ARG A 101 5.22 -0.90 -6.90
C ARG A 101 5.10 -1.96 -5.82
N LEU A 102 3.86 -2.34 -5.52
CA LEU A 102 3.56 -3.52 -4.71
C LEU A 102 4.07 -4.79 -5.42
N VAL A 103 4.55 -5.77 -4.66
CA VAL A 103 4.83 -7.10 -5.20
C VAL A 103 3.53 -7.76 -5.67
N ASP A 104 3.66 -8.72 -6.58
CA ASP A 104 2.55 -9.59 -6.91
C ASP A 104 2.49 -10.71 -5.87
N PHE A 105 1.42 -10.74 -5.06
CA PHE A 105 1.22 -11.75 -4.02
C PHE A 105 0.60 -13.05 -4.54
N TYR A 106 0.21 -13.10 -5.82
CA TYR A 106 -0.43 -14.26 -6.45
C TYR A 106 0.53 -15.05 -7.37
N SER A 107 1.81 -14.69 -7.37
CA SER A 107 2.87 -15.35 -8.17
C SER A 107 3.07 -16.83 -7.83
#